data_AF-A0A958Q5T5-F1
#
_entry.id   AF-A0A958Q5T5-F1
#
_cell.length_a   1.000
_cell.length_b   1.000
_cell.length_c   1.000
_cell.angle_alpha   90.00
_cell.angle_beta   90.00
_cell.angle_gamma   90.00
#
_symmetry.space_group_name_H-M   'P 1'
#
loop_
_entity.id
_entity.type
_entity.pdbx_description
1 polymer ?
#
loop_
_entity_poly.entity_id
_entity_poly.type
_entity_poly.pdbx_seq_one_letter_code
_entity_poly.pdbx_strand_id
1 'polypeptide(L)' 'MSVFFDEGIMPECPVCGAEVSVTDDVVEGELLVCDDCGTELEVISVDPPKLKEAPQAEEDWGE' A
#
# COMPACT_ATOMS: atom_id res chain seq x y z
N MET A 1 -9.31 -24.29 -15.52
CA MET A 1 -9.04 -24.21 -14.07
C MET A 1 -9.34 -22.78 -13.70
N SER A 2 -10.46 -22.56 -13.03
CA SER A 2 -11.05 -21.24 -12.82
C SER A 2 -10.09 -20.31 -12.09
N VAL A 3 -10.05 -19.08 -12.59
CA VAL A 3 -9.53 -17.89 -11.92
C VAL A 3 -10.04 -17.84 -10.48
N PHE A 4 -9.13 -18.00 -9.52
CA PHE A 4 -9.31 -17.46 -8.18
C PHE A 4 -8.54 -16.13 -8.22
N PHE A 5 -9.03 -15.10 -8.95
CA PHE A 5 -9.76 -13.98 -8.33
C PHE A 5 -9.03 -13.65 -7.02
N ASP A 6 -7.84 -13.04 -7.06
CA ASP A 6 -7.69 -11.59 -7.20
C ASP A 6 -8.98 -10.90 -6.75
N GLU A 7 -9.31 -11.08 -5.47
CA GLU A 7 -10.33 -10.28 -4.80
C GLU A 7 -9.68 -8.90 -4.61
N GLY A 8 -9.51 -8.20 -5.74
CA GLY A 8 -8.67 -7.02 -5.86
C GLY A 8 -9.06 -5.98 -4.83
N ILE A 9 -8.21 -5.84 -3.83
CA ILE A 9 -8.44 -4.94 -2.72
C ILE A 9 -7.97 -3.56 -3.16
N MET A 10 -8.88 -2.60 -3.19
CA MET A 10 -8.59 -1.23 -3.64
C MET A 10 -8.76 -0.24 -2.48
N PRO A 11 -7.81 -0.17 -1.53
CA PRO A 11 -7.83 0.87 -0.51
C PRO A 11 -7.66 2.26 -1.12
N GLU A 12 -8.23 3.27 -0.46
CA GLU A 12 -7.97 4.66 -0.82
C GLU A 12 -6.58 5.10 -0.34
N CYS A 13 -5.89 5.87 -1.18
CA CYS A 13 -4.67 6.53 -0.81
C CYS A 13 -4.97 7.61 0.25
N PRO A 14 -4.35 7.57 1.44
CA PRO A 14 -4.61 8.55 2.49
C PRO A 14 -4.10 9.96 2.17
N VAL A 15 -3.35 10.13 1.07
CA VAL A 15 -2.72 11.39 0.65
C VAL A 15 -3.58 12.11 -0.40
N CYS A 16 -3.98 11.41 -1.45
CA CYS A 16 -4.74 11.97 -2.57
C CYS A 16 -6.18 11.46 -2.68
N GLY A 17 -6.56 10.40 -1.97
CA GLY A 17 -7.87 9.75 -2.05
C GLY A 17 -8.08 8.89 -3.31
N ALA A 18 -7.02 8.60 -4.08
CA ALA A 18 -7.11 7.72 -5.25
C ALA A 18 -7.23 6.24 -4.85
N GLU A 19 -7.86 5.41 -5.69
CA GLU A 19 -7.94 3.96 -5.48
C GLU A 19 -6.60 3.30 -5.82
N VAL A 20 -5.96 2.66 -4.85
CA VAL A 20 -4.68 1.98 -5.03
C VAL A 20 -4.95 0.50 -5.24
N SER A 21 -4.52 -0.07 -6.36
CA SER A 21 -4.65 -1.51 -6.59
C SER A 21 -3.65 -2.30 -5.75
N VAL A 22 -4.14 -3.08 -4.80
CA VAL A 22 -3.32 -3.92 -3.91
C VAL A 22 -3.73 -5.38 -4.10
N THR A 23 -2.73 -6.27 -4.20
CA THR A 23 -2.96 -7.71 -4.34
C THR A 23 -3.29 -8.35 -2.99
N ASP A 24 -4.03 -9.46 -2.99
CA ASP A 24 -4.37 -10.20 -1.76
C ASP A 24 -3.13 -10.76 -1.03
N ASP A 25 -2.04 -11.00 -1.77
CA ASP A 25 -0.74 -11.42 -1.23
C ASP A 25 0.06 -10.28 -0.55
N VAL A 26 -0.49 -9.07 -0.47
CA VAL A 26 0.15 -7.93 0.20
C VAL A 26 0.40 -8.25 1.68
N VAL A 27 1.51 -7.75 2.22
CA VAL A 27 1.90 -7.96 3.61
C VAL A 27 1.92 -6.65 4.37
N GLU A 28 1.54 -6.68 5.65
CA GLU A 28 1.73 -5.54 6.56
C GLU A 28 3.23 -5.17 6.64
N GLY A 29 3.53 -3.89 6.49
CA GLY A 29 4.89 -3.33 6.37
C GLY A 29 5.42 -3.28 4.94
N GLU A 30 4.65 -3.73 3.94
CA GLU A 30 5.04 -3.61 2.54
C GLU A 30 4.96 -2.14 2.08
N LEU A 31 5.95 -1.72 1.29
CA LEU A 31 6.03 -0.39 0.71
C LEU A 31 5.52 -0.40 -0.72
N LEU A 32 4.54 0.45 -0.99
CA LEU A 32 3.86 0.64 -2.26
C LEU A 32 4.06 2.08 -2.72
N VAL A 33 3.89 2.37 -4.01
CA VAL A 33 3.87 3.74 -4.52
C VAL A 33 2.53 4.00 -5.16
N CYS A 34 1.90 5.12 -4.81
CA CYS A 34 0.66 5.52 -5.46
C CYS A 34 0.96 6.03 -6.88
N ASP A 35 0.39 5.41 -7.91
CA ASP A 35 0.56 5.85 -9.31
C ASP A 35 -0.06 7.24 -9.60
N ASP A 36 -1.05 7.67 -8.81
CA ASP A 36 -1.72 8.98 -8.98
C ASP A 36 -0.92 10.15 -8.42
N CYS A 37 -0.42 10.05 -7.18
CA CYS A 37 0.30 11.14 -6.52
C CYS A 37 1.82 10.93 -6.42
N GLY A 38 2.30 9.71 -6.66
CA GLY A 38 3.72 9.35 -6.53
C GLY A 38 4.21 9.24 -5.08
N THR A 39 3.32 9.26 -4.09
CA THR A 39 3.70 9.13 -2.68
C THR A 39 4.00 7.67 -2.33
N GLU A 40 5.06 7.45 -1.57
CA GLU A 40 5.36 6.16 -0.96
C GLU A 40 4.37 5.88 0.18
N LEU A 41 3.69 4.74 0.10
CA LEU A 41 2.70 4.28 1.05
C LEU A 41 3.19 2.99 1.71
N GLU A 42 2.88 2.82 2.99
CA GLU A 42 3.15 1.59 3.72
C GLU A 42 1.82 0.92 4.11
N VAL A 43 1.75 -0.39 3.91
CA VAL A 43 0.59 -1.19 4.29
C VAL A 43 0.61 -1.40 5.80
N ILE A 44 -0.37 -0.90 6.52
CA ILE A 44 -0.46 -1.05 7.98
C ILE A 44 -1.48 -2.08 8.44
N SER A 45 -2.27 -2.58 7.51
CA SER A 45 -3.25 -3.62 7.78
C SER A 45 -3.72 -4.22 6.47
N VAL A 46 -4.01 -5.52 6.47
CA VAL A 46 -4.48 -6.26 5.29
C VAL A 46 -5.94 -6.71 5.44
N ASP A 47 -6.49 -6.70 6.66
CA ASP A 47 -7.88 -7.04 6.96
C ASP A 47 -8.41 -6.17 8.11
N PRO A 48 -9.04 -5.01 7.83
CA PRO A 48 -9.26 -4.41 6.51
C PRO A 48 -8.00 -3.74 5.94
N PRO A 49 -7.83 -3.68 4.61
CA PRO A 49 -6.70 -3.02 3.94
C PRO A 49 -6.58 -1.56 4.36
N LYS A 50 -5.41 -1.18 4.85
CA LYS A 50 -5.12 0.21 5.22
C LYS A 50 -3.71 0.58 4.79
N LEU A 51 -3.63 1.77 4.18
CA LEU A 51 -2.39 2.40 3.78
C LEU A 51 -2.12 3.61 4.68
N LYS A 52 -0.85 3.88 4.95
CA LYS A 52 -0.36 5.16 5.51
C LYS A 52 0.71 5.72 4.59
N GLU A 53 1.02 7.00 4.72
CA GLU A 53 2.25 7.55 4.16
C GLU A 53 3.46 6.84 4.78
N ALA A 54 4.34 6.29 3.94
CA ALA A 54 5.57 5.68 4.42
C ALA A 54 6.41 6.76 5.11
N PRO A 55 6.94 6.51 6.32
CA PRO A 55 7.83 7.46 6.94
C PRO A 55 9.00 7.68 5.98
N GLN A 56 9.25 8.94 5.63
CA GLN A 56 10.46 9.30 4.92
C GLN A 56 11.59 8.84 5.82
N ALA A 57 12.25 7.75 5.40
CA ALA A 57 13.44 7.19 6.00
C ALA A 57 14.23 8.34 6.62
N GLU A 58 14.16 8.49 7.95
CA GLU A 58 15.03 9.45 8.62
C GLU A 58 16.42 9.12 8.10
N GLU A 59 17.10 10.14 7.54
CA GLU A 59 18.40 10.04 6.91
C GLU A 59 19.47 9.73 7.97
N ASP A 60 19.31 8.58 8.62
CA ASP A 60 20.12 7.99 9.66
C ASP A 60 19.88 6.47 9.67
N TRP A 61 19.69 5.88 8.48
CA TRP A 61 19.90 4.44 8.28
C TRP A 61 21.40 4.15 8.48
N GLY A 62 21.83 4.13 9.75
CA GLY A 62 23.16 3.72 10.18
C GLY A 62 24.20 4.84 10.20
N GLU A 63 24.44 5.37 11.39
CA GLU A 63 25.82 5.60 11.85
C GLU A 63 26.64 4.28 11.80
#